data_AF-A0A7S3H9C1-F1
#
_entry.id   AF-A0A7S3H9C1-F1
#
_cell.length_a   1.000
_cell.length_b   1.000
_cell.length_c   1.000
_cell.angle_alpha   90.00
_cell.angle_beta   90.00
_cell.angle_gamma   90.00
#
_symmetry.space_group_name_H-M   'P 1'
#
loop_
_entity.id
_entity.type
_entity.pdbx_description
1 polymer ?
#
loop_
_entity_poly.entity_id
_entity_poly.type
_entity_poly.pdbx_seq_one_letter_code
_entity_poly.pdbx_strand_id
1 'polypeptide(L)'
;VEVLPHTTSKSAAIASADGDSGSSSTDNAPEVMPSPHIRIGWSTRQGELQAPVGFDQYSYGYRDSCGSKSHKSQRVDHYGEPYQPGDVIGCHIALFEDSSLNNMSFYRNGVDQGVAYR
;
A
#
# COMPACT_ATOMS: atom_id res chain seq x y z
N VAL A 1 1.13 -11.06 -34.61
CA VAL A 1 0.19 -10.63 -33.54
C VAL A 1 0.79 -9.36 -32.96
N GLU A 2 0.26 -8.22 -33.37
CA GLU A 2 0.79 -6.89 -33.06
C GLU A 2 0.33 -6.49 -31.65
N VAL A 3 1.28 -6.24 -30.75
CA VAL A 3 0.99 -5.86 -29.36
C VAL A 3 0.82 -4.34 -29.34
N LEU A 4 -0.42 -3.88 -29.14
CA LEU A 4 -0.74 -2.46 -28.98
C LEU A 4 -0.06 -1.89 -27.72
N PRO A 5 0.46 -0.64 -27.75
CA PRO A 5 1.06 -0.02 -26.58
C PRO A 5 -0.01 0.35 -25.55
N HIS A 6 0.20 -0.07 -24.30
CA HIS A 6 -0.66 0.29 -23.17
C HIS A 6 -0.51 1.78 -22.87
N THR A 7 -1.59 2.53 -23.01
CA THR A 7 -1.62 3.95 -22.65
C THR A 7 -1.70 4.06 -21.13
N THR A 8 -0.62 4.47 -20.47
CA THR A 8 -0.67 4.79 -19.03
C THR A 8 -1.38 6.13 -18.86
N SER A 9 -2.64 6.08 -18.42
CA SER A 9 -3.33 7.29 -17.98
C SER A 9 -2.74 7.72 -16.64
N LYS A 10 -2.17 8.93 -16.56
CA LYS A 10 -1.73 9.53 -15.30
C LYS A 10 -2.96 9.82 -14.44
N SER A 11 -3.22 8.97 -13.44
CA SER A 11 -4.16 9.34 -12.38
C SER A 11 -3.51 10.38 -11.47
N ALA A 12 -4.13 11.54 -11.37
CA ALA A 12 -3.72 12.62 -10.48
C ALA A 12 -3.79 12.14 -9.02
N ALA A 13 -2.73 12.43 -8.25
CA ALA A 13 -2.71 12.20 -6.81
C ALA A 13 -3.71 13.15 -6.14
N ILE A 14 -4.81 12.61 -5.64
CA ILE A 14 -5.70 13.30 -4.69
C ILE A 14 -5.20 12.97 -3.29
N ALA A 15 -4.56 13.94 -2.64
CA ALA A 15 -4.29 13.87 -1.21
C ALA A 15 -5.62 14.00 -0.45
N SER A 16 -6.14 12.90 0.11
CA SER A 16 -7.30 12.96 1.00
C SER A 16 -6.82 13.17 2.43
N ALA A 17 -7.15 14.33 2.99
CA ALA A 17 -7.06 14.59 4.42
C ALA A 17 -8.26 13.95 5.12
N ASP A 18 -8.01 13.17 6.17
CA ASP A 18 -9.05 12.53 6.96
C ASP A 18 -9.88 13.60 7.70
N GLY A 19 -11.18 13.64 7.41
CA GLY A 19 -12.17 14.47 8.08
C GLY A 19 -13.55 13.85 7.98
N ASP A 20 -14.00 13.22 9.07
CA ASP A 20 -15.36 12.69 9.24
C ASP A 20 -16.28 13.80 9.77
N SER A 21 -17.34 14.12 9.03
CA SER A 21 -18.55 14.75 9.57
C SER A 21 -19.74 14.59 8.60
N GLY A 22 -20.91 14.25 9.14
CA GLY A 22 -22.06 13.71 8.42
C GLY A 22 -22.94 14.67 7.59
N SER A 23 -23.62 14.05 6.62
CA SER A 23 -24.81 14.35 5.79
C SER A 23 -25.41 15.77 5.72
N SER A 24 -25.61 16.28 4.49
CA SER A 24 -26.95 16.48 3.90
C SER A 24 -26.89 16.80 2.39
N SER A 25 -27.95 16.45 1.69
CA SER A 25 -28.19 16.44 0.24
C SER A 25 -27.97 17.75 -0.51
N THR A 26 -27.31 17.71 -1.68
CA THR A 26 -27.87 17.87 -3.04
C THR A 26 -26.75 17.86 -4.09
N ASP A 27 -27.11 17.44 -5.32
CA ASP A 27 -26.39 17.59 -6.60
C ASP A 27 -25.51 16.42 -7.07
N ASN A 28 -25.75 16.07 -8.35
CA ASN A 28 -25.10 15.04 -9.18
C ASN A 28 -23.57 15.28 -9.34
N ALA A 29 -22.81 15.22 -8.25
CA ALA A 29 -21.40 14.91 -8.32
C ALA A 29 -21.27 13.42 -8.67
N PRO A 30 -20.30 13.00 -9.51
CA PRO A 30 -19.97 11.60 -9.61
C PRO A 30 -19.71 11.11 -8.19
N GLU A 31 -20.47 10.11 -7.74
CA GLU A 31 -20.32 9.49 -6.44
C GLU A 31 -18.83 9.16 -6.26
N VAL A 32 -18.18 9.89 -5.35
CA VAL A 32 -16.78 9.65 -5.02
C VAL A 32 -16.79 8.34 -4.27
N MET A 33 -16.74 7.24 -5.02
CA MET A 33 -16.53 5.92 -4.49
C MET A 33 -15.28 6.01 -3.60
N PRO A 34 -15.37 5.68 -2.31
CA PRO A 34 -14.22 5.79 -1.43
C PRO A 34 -13.07 4.98 -2.02
N SER A 35 -11.93 5.64 -2.21
CA SER A 35 -10.74 4.96 -2.70
C SER A 35 -10.46 3.78 -1.79
N PRO A 36 -10.25 2.56 -2.35
CA PRO A 36 -9.88 1.43 -1.52
C PRO A 36 -8.64 1.78 -0.68
N HIS A 37 -8.58 1.19 0.52
CA HIS A 37 -7.48 1.35 1.46
C HIS A 37 -6.92 -0.03 1.79
N ILE A 38 -6.35 -0.66 0.77
CA ILE A 38 -5.71 -1.95 0.88
C ILE A 38 -4.33 -1.75 1.52
N ARG A 39 -4.07 -2.54 2.56
CA ARG A 39 -2.74 -2.67 3.16
C ARG A 39 -2.39 -4.14 3.25
N ILE A 40 -1.21 -4.48 2.79
CA ILE A 40 -0.72 -5.86 2.80
C ILE A 40 0.68 -5.90 3.40
N GLY A 41 1.08 -7.05 3.93
CA GLY A 41 2.43 -7.24 4.43
C GLY A 41 2.48 -8.32 5.49
N TRP A 42 3.42 -8.17 6.43
CA TRP A 42 3.71 -9.17 7.44
C TRP A 42 3.35 -8.67 8.83
N SER A 43 2.98 -9.61 9.70
CA SER A 43 2.77 -9.37 11.13
C SER A 43 3.29 -10.54 11.94
N THR A 44 3.86 -10.28 13.12
CA THR A 44 4.12 -11.33 14.10
C THR A 44 2.83 -11.68 14.86
N ARG A 45 2.87 -12.72 15.69
CA ARG A 45 1.71 -13.15 16.49
C ARG A 45 1.25 -12.12 17.52
N GLN A 46 2.10 -11.16 17.86
CA GLN A 46 1.82 -10.10 18.83
C GLN A 46 1.13 -8.88 18.20
N GLY A 47 0.87 -8.90 16.90
CA GLY A 47 0.19 -7.80 16.22
C GLY A 47 -1.24 -7.58 16.72
N GLU A 48 -1.66 -6.32 16.79
CA GLU A 48 -3.03 -5.90 17.11
C GLU A 48 -3.97 -6.29 15.96
N LEU A 49 -4.84 -7.27 16.21
CA LEU A 49 -5.73 -7.85 15.20
C LEU A 49 -6.81 -6.87 14.73
N GLN A 50 -7.18 -5.91 15.56
CA GLN A 50 -8.21 -4.92 15.23
C GLN A 50 -7.64 -3.69 14.51
N ALA A 51 -6.32 -3.60 14.37
CA ALA A 51 -5.66 -2.48 13.72
C ALA A 51 -5.17 -2.85 12.30
N PRO A 52 -5.04 -1.87 11.40
CA PRO A 52 -4.46 -2.13 10.09
C PRO A 52 -2.98 -2.55 10.21
N VAL A 53 -2.52 -3.43 9.33
CA VAL A 53 -1.09 -3.78 9.23
C VAL A 53 -0.22 -2.52 9.12
N GLY A 54 0.88 -2.48 9.87
CA GLY A 54 1.76 -1.32 10.02
C GLY A 54 1.39 -0.35 11.14
N PHE A 55 0.28 -0.58 11.86
CA PHE A 55 -0.14 0.22 13.01
C PHE A 55 0.80 0.09 14.20
N ASP A 56 1.24 -1.13 14.52
CA ASP A 56 2.07 -1.39 15.70
C ASP A 56 3.53 -1.70 15.32
N GLN A 57 4.33 -2.07 16.32
CA GLN A 57 5.72 -2.49 16.13
C GLN A 57 5.88 -3.93 15.62
N TYR A 58 4.80 -4.69 15.55
CA TYR A 58 4.81 -6.11 15.20
C TYR A 58 4.41 -6.36 13.75
N SER A 59 3.97 -5.32 13.05
CA SER A 59 3.48 -5.40 11.68
C SER A 59 4.15 -4.39 10.74
N TYR A 60 4.24 -4.77 9.48
CA TYR A 60 4.93 -4.06 8.41
C TYR A 60 4.04 -4.07 7.16
N GLY A 61 3.56 -2.90 6.73
CA GLY A 61 2.51 -2.79 5.71
C GLY A 61 2.87 -1.93 4.51
N TYR A 62 2.48 -2.36 3.31
CA TYR A 62 2.52 -1.61 2.05
C TYR A 62 1.09 -1.30 1.58
N ARG A 63 0.83 -0.04 1.24
CA ARG A 63 -0.50 0.50 0.99
C ARG A 63 -0.68 0.90 -0.48
N ASP A 64 -1.87 0.68 -1.00
CA ASP A 64 -2.30 1.06 -2.35
C ASP A 64 -2.15 2.55 -2.65
N SER A 65 -2.57 3.39 -1.71
CA SER A 65 -2.47 4.84 -1.80
C SER A 65 -1.02 5.31 -1.65
N CYS A 66 -0.58 6.08 -2.65
CA CYS A 66 0.76 6.69 -2.73
C CYS A 66 1.92 5.69 -2.68
N GLY A 67 1.65 4.38 -2.85
CA GLY A 67 2.65 3.32 -2.69
C GLY A 67 3.41 3.43 -1.37
N SER A 68 2.68 3.74 -0.30
CA SER A 68 3.25 4.07 1.00
C SER A 68 3.58 2.82 1.81
N LYS A 69 4.65 2.87 2.60
CA LYS A 69 4.96 1.84 3.60
C LYS A 69 4.63 2.35 5.01
N SER A 70 4.26 1.43 5.90
CA SER A 70 3.82 1.76 7.26
C SER A 70 4.35 0.77 8.29
N HIS A 71 4.85 1.29 9.42
CA HIS A 71 5.33 0.50 10.56
C HIS A 71 5.33 1.40 11.80
N LYS A 72 4.97 0.88 12.98
CA LYS A 72 4.88 1.68 14.23
C LYS A 72 4.00 2.92 14.09
N SER A 73 2.90 2.80 13.34
CA SER A 73 1.98 3.90 13.02
C SER A 73 2.63 5.05 12.26
N GLN A 74 3.84 4.86 11.70
CA GLN A 74 4.51 5.84 10.87
C GLN A 74 4.34 5.47 9.40
N ARG A 75 3.82 6.42 8.62
CA ARG A 75 3.64 6.30 7.17
C ARG A 75 4.80 6.98 6.45
N VAL A 76 5.38 6.31 5.47
CA VAL A 76 6.35 6.87 4.53
C VAL A 76 5.77 6.71 3.12
N ASP A 77 5.44 7.84 2.50
CA ASP A 77 4.89 7.88 1.14
C ASP A 77 6.00 7.61 0.10
N HIS A 78 5.61 7.16 -1.10
CA HIS A 78 6.52 6.92 -2.23
C HIS A 78 7.63 5.91 -1.93
N TYR A 79 7.33 4.84 -1.18
CA TYR A 79 8.22 3.69 -1.09
C TYR A 79 8.25 2.93 -2.42
N GLY A 80 7.07 2.60 -2.93
CA GLY A 80 6.87 1.94 -4.23
C GLY A 80 5.79 2.64 -5.04
N GLU A 81 5.36 2.03 -6.13
CA GLU A 81 4.27 2.54 -6.96
C GLU A 81 2.90 2.34 -6.28
N PRO A 82 1.92 3.26 -6.46
CA PRO A 82 0.54 2.99 -6.08
C PRO A 82 -0.01 1.79 -6.86
N TYR A 83 -0.87 0.97 -6.23
CA TYR A 83 -1.48 -0.20 -6.87
C TYR A 83 -3.00 -0.20 -6.74
N GLN A 84 -3.68 -1.00 -7.56
CA GLN A 84 -5.14 -0.97 -7.72
C GLN A 84 -5.72 -2.37 -8.00
N PRO A 85 -7.06 -2.55 -7.97
CA PRO A 85 -7.67 -3.82 -8.32
C PRO A 85 -7.19 -4.36 -9.67
N GLY A 86 -6.83 -5.64 -9.70
CA GLY A 86 -6.23 -6.30 -10.86
C GLY A 86 -4.70 -6.39 -10.83
N ASP A 87 -4.02 -5.61 -10.01
CA ASP A 87 -2.57 -5.78 -9.78
C ASP A 87 -2.29 -7.04 -8.94
N VAL A 88 -1.20 -7.73 -9.27
CA VAL A 88 -0.65 -8.82 -8.45
C VAL A 88 0.50 -8.26 -7.62
N ILE A 89 0.36 -8.31 -6.30
CA ILE A 89 1.40 -7.84 -5.37
C ILE A 89 2.13 -9.03 -4.75
N GLY A 90 3.44 -9.10 -5.01
CA GLY A 90 4.34 -10.06 -4.37
C GLY A 90 4.86 -9.52 -3.05
N CYS A 91 4.80 -10.32 -1.99
CA CYS A 91 5.35 -10.01 -0.68
C CYS A 91 6.54 -10.93 -0.41
N HIS A 92 7.76 -10.37 -0.34
CA HIS A 92 8.98 -11.14 -0.10
C HIS A 92 9.56 -10.81 1.28
N ILE A 93 10.00 -11.84 1.97
CA ILE A 93 10.70 -11.74 3.25
C ILE A 93 11.92 -12.64 3.21
N ALA A 94 13.10 -12.06 3.45
CA ALA A 94 14.35 -12.77 3.55
C ALA A 94 14.86 -12.70 4.99
N LEU A 95 14.97 -13.86 5.63
CA LEU A 95 15.48 -14.02 6.99
C LEU A 95 16.72 -14.91 6.95
N PHE A 96 17.83 -14.40 7.48
CA PHE A 96 19.12 -15.06 7.53
C PHE A 96 19.62 -15.14 8.97
N GLU A 97 20.66 -15.94 9.18
CA GLU A 97 21.34 -16.05 10.47
C GLU A 97 22.04 -14.74 10.84
N ASP A 98 22.71 -14.10 9.87
CA ASP A 98 23.14 -12.70 10.01
C ASP A 98 21.95 -11.77 9.77
N SER A 99 21.40 -11.22 10.86
CA SER A 99 20.24 -10.35 10.80
C SER A 99 20.45 -9.06 10.01
N SER A 100 21.70 -8.64 9.77
CA SER A 100 21.99 -7.45 8.96
C SER A 100 21.61 -7.62 7.48
N LEU A 101 21.43 -8.87 7.03
CA LEU A 101 21.01 -9.21 5.68
C LEU A 101 19.48 -9.30 5.54
N ASN A 102 18.75 -9.28 6.65
CA ASN A 102 17.30 -9.40 6.65
C ASN A 102 16.66 -8.22 5.91
N ASN A 103 15.65 -8.53 5.10
CA ASN A 103 14.91 -7.49 4.42
C ASN A 103 13.51 -7.98 4.05
N MET A 104 12.63 -7.00 3.86
CA MET A 104 11.30 -7.19 3.28
C MET A 104 11.19 -6.32 2.04
N SER A 105 10.70 -6.89 0.95
CA SER A 105 10.48 -6.19 -0.32
C SER A 105 9.12 -6.55 -0.91
N PHE A 106 8.61 -5.66 -1.75
CA PHE A 106 7.34 -5.85 -2.45
C PHE A 106 7.56 -5.80 -3.96
N TYR A 107 6.69 -6.50 -4.69
CA TYR A 107 6.71 -6.56 -6.15
C TYR A 107 5.33 -6.21 -6.67
N ARG A 108 5.24 -5.46 -7.77
CA ARG A 108 3.98 -5.20 -8.47
C ARG A 108 4.06 -5.79 -9.87
N ASN A 109 3.16 -6.72 -10.20
CA ASN A 109 3.13 -7.41 -11.49
C ASN A 109 4.51 -7.98 -11.89
N GLY A 110 5.23 -8.52 -10.90
CA GLY A 110 6.58 -9.06 -11.06
C GLY A 110 7.72 -8.04 -11.02
N VAL A 111 7.44 -6.73 -10.98
CA VAL A 111 8.45 -5.67 -10.92
C VAL A 111 8.79 -5.33 -9.46
N ASP A 112 10.08 -5.41 -9.12
CA ASP A 112 10.61 -5.07 -7.80
C ASP A 112 10.36 -3.59 -7.44
N GLN A 113 9.81 -3.34 -6.25
CA GLN A 113 9.59 -2.00 -5.70
C GLN A 113 10.73 -1.56 -4.76
N GLY A 114 11.74 -2.40 -4.57
CA GLY A 114 12.90 -2.15 -3.72
C GLY A 114 12.68 -2.59 -2.26
N VAL A 115 13.71 -2.39 -1.43
CA VAL A 115 13.68 -2.80 -0.02
C VAL A 115 12.78 -1.86 0.80
N ALA A 116 11.73 -2.40 1.41
CA ALA A 116 10.81 -1.67 2.27
C ALA A 116 11.35 -1.52 3.69
N TYR A 117 11.83 -2.62 4.28
CA TYR A 117 12.23 -2.68 5.68
C TYR A 117 13.54 -3.46 5.84
N ARG A 118 14.32 -3.06 6.86
CA ARG A 118 15.53 -3.69 7.38
C ARG A 118 15.43 -3.71 8.91
#